data_AF-A0A3B3HBK5-F1
#
_entry.id   AF-A0A3B3HBK5-F1
#
_cell.length_a   1.000
_cell.length_b   1.000
_cell.length_c   1.000
_cell.angle_alpha   90.00
_cell.angle_beta   90.00
_cell.angle_gamma   90.00
#
_symmetry.space_group_name_H-M   'P 1'
#
loop_
_entity.id
_entity.type
_entity.pdbx_description
1 polymer ?
#
loop_
_entity_poly.entity_id
_entity_poly.type
_entity_poly.pdbx_seq_one_letter_code
_entity_poly.pdbx_strand_id
1 'polypeptide(L)'
;MASEDEVNLLVIVVDVNPIWWGQQAQREPEFTLSKCLDGVMVMGNSHMALTRTNKLAVIASHCQDSHFLYPSKSLGGGGGAAEDTSSSRDGKYELLAVANSAIAEEIRNVLSKTEVRGNSTDTLLAGSLAKALCYIYRVSKELDVGQEIKSRILVIKAAEDCALQYMNFMNVIFAAQKQNILIDACVLDSDSGLLQQACDITGGLYLKIPQKLALTQYLLWVFLPDSEQRSQLVLPPPAHVDYRAACFCHRNLIEIGYVCSVCLSIFCNFSPICTTCETAFKIQLPQMVKPKKKKLKMPA
;
A
#
# COMPACT_ATOMS: atom_id res chain seq x y z
N MET A 1 16.73 -25.48 -4.45
CA MET A 1 17.55 -25.50 -3.22
C MET A 1 17.82 -24.05 -2.91
N ALA A 2 17.21 -23.49 -1.86
CA ALA A 2 17.47 -22.10 -1.47
C ALA A 2 18.93 -22.00 -1.04
N SER A 3 19.69 -21.10 -1.66
CA SER A 3 21.00 -20.68 -1.17
C SER A 3 20.82 -20.22 0.28
N GLU A 4 21.65 -20.72 1.19
CA GLU A 4 21.60 -20.36 2.62
C GLU A 4 21.85 -18.87 2.89
N ASP A 5 22.19 -18.10 1.85
CA ASP A 5 22.47 -16.67 1.86
C ASP A 5 21.26 -15.78 1.48
N GLU A 6 20.10 -16.36 1.13
CA GLU A 6 18.89 -15.58 0.82
C GLU A 6 18.01 -15.35 2.07
N VAL A 7 17.75 -14.07 2.35
CA VAL A 7 16.86 -13.63 3.43
C VAL A 7 15.56 -13.11 2.82
N ASN A 8 14.45 -13.83 3.03
CA ASN A 8 13.14 -13.33 2.59
C ASN A 8 12.52 -12.45 3.67
N LEU A 9 12.27 -11.19 3.34
CA LEU A 9 11.60 -10.24 4.21
C LEU A 9 10.17 -9.99 3.71
N LEU A 10 9.19 -10.38 4.52
CA LEU A 10 7.79 -10.07 4.28
C LEU A 10 7.36 -8.90 5.18
N VAL A 11 6.85 -7.84 4.56
CA VAL A 11 6.24 -6.71 5.28
C VAL A 11 4.73 -6.72 5.03
N ILE A 12 3.94 -6.90 6.09
CA ILE A 12 2.48 -6.87 6.01
C ILE A 12 1.98 -5.52 6.51
N VAL A 13 1.27 -4.79 5.67
CA VAL A 13 0.57 -3.57 6.02
C VAL A 13 -0.91 -3.90 6.17
N VAL A 14 -1.43 -3.80 7.39
CA VAL A 14 -2.83 -4.07 7.71
C VAL A 14 -3.56 -2.75 7.92
N ASP A 15 -4.67 -2.58 7.23
CA ASP A 15 -5.58 -1.46 7.45
C ASP A 15 -6.41 -1.66 8.73
N VAL A 16 -6.21 -0.79 9.72
CA VAL A 16 -6.89 -0.81 11.02
C VAL A 16 -7.77 0.44 11.17
N ASN A 17 -8.52 0.81 10.12
CA ASN A 17 -9.47 1.92 10.21
C ASN A 17 -10.62 1.61 11.21
N PRO A 18 -10.70 2.29 12.37
CA PRO A 18 -11.72 2.00 13.38
C PRO A 18 -13.14 2.27 12.88
N ILE A 19 -13.31 3.21 11.94
CA ILE A 19 -14.61 3.60 11.42
C ILE A 19 -15.17 2.49 10.54
N TRP A 20 -14.35 2.00 9.59
CA TRP A 20 -14.75 0.90 8.71
C TRP A 20 -14.96 -0.39 9.49
N TRP A 21 -14.03 -0.74 10.41
CA TRP A 21 -14.17 -1.93 11.25
C TRP A 21 -15.39 -1.85 12.20
N GLY A 22 -15.74 -0.65 12.67
CA GLY A 22 -16.95 -0.43 13.46
C GLY A 22 -18.24 -0.62 12.65
N GLN A 23 -18.29 -0.11 11.41
CA GLN A 23 -19.43 -0.34 10.51
C GLN A 23 -19.53 -1.80 10.07
N GLN A 24 -18.40 -2.43 9.76
CA GLN A 24 -18.34 -3.83 9.37
C GLN A 24 -18.84 -4.75 10.48
N ALA A 25 -18.47 -4.48 11.74
CA ALA A 25 -18.96 -5.25 12.89
C ALA A 25 -20.49 -5.16 13.09
N GLN A 26 -21.11 -4.06 12.64
CA GLN A 26 -22.57 -3.91 12.66
C GLN A 26 -23.25 -4.64 11.49
N ARG A 27 -22.63 -4.64 10.30
CA ARG A 27 -23.19 -5.26 9.09
C ARG A 27 -23.04 -6.78 9.10
N GLU A 28 -21.85 -7.27 9.42
CA GLU A 28 -21.50 -8.69 9.38
C GLU A 28 -20.74 -9.05 10.67
N PRO A 29 -21.44 -9.47 11.74
CA PRO A 29 -20.81 -9.78 13.02
C PRO A 29 -19.89 -11.00 12.94
N GLU A 30 -20.01 -11.81 11.88
CA GLU A 30 -19.16 -12.98 11.70
C GLU A 30 -17.72 -12.64 11.31
N PHE A 31 -17.44 -11.46 10.74
CA PHE A 31 -16.10 -11.05 10.33
C PHE A 31 -15.67 -9.77 11.07
N THR A 32 -14.91 -9.96 12.14
CA THR A 32 -14.37 -8.90 12.99
C THR A 32 -12.90 -8.64 12.69
N LEU A 33 -12.40 -7.48 13.12
CA LEU A 33 -10.97 -7.16 13.07
C LEU A 33 -10.11 -8.25 13.73
N SER A 34 -10.57 -8.84 14.84
CA SER A 34 -9.84 -9.93 15.51
C SER A 34 -9.64 -11.12 14.59
N LYS A 35 -10.68 -11.59 13.88
CA LYS A 35 -10.56 -12.70 12.93
C LYS A 35 -9.67 -12.37 11.74
N CYS A 36 -9.72 -11.13 11.27
CA CYS A 36 -8.80 -10.66 10.23
C CYS A 36 -7.35 -10.76 10.69
N LEU A 37 -7.06 -10.25 11.89
CA LEU A 37 -5.73 -10.32 12.49
C LEU A 37 -5.27 -11.74 12.76
N ASP A 38 -6.16 -12.62 13.21
CA ASP A 38 -5.85 -14.05 13.37
C ASP A 38 -5.42 -14.67 12.03
N GLY A 39 -6.11 -14.37 10.94
CA GLY A 39 -5.72 -14.79 9.59
C GLY A 39 -4.36 -14.24 9.16
N VAL A 40 -4.07 -12.97 9.45
CA VAL A 40 -2.77 -12.34 9.18
C VAL A 40 -1.66 -12.95 10.02
N MET A 41 -1.91 -13.20 11.30
CA MET A 41 -0.95 -13.86 12.20
C MET A 41 -0.64 -15.29 11.72
N VAL A 42 -1.67 -16.05 11.32
CA VAL A 42 -1.46 -17.39 10.74
C VAL A 42 -0.61 -17.32 9.47
N MET A 43 -0.86 -16.35 8.59
CA MET A 43 -0.06 -16.16 7.38
C MET A 43 1.40 -15.76 7.69
N GLY A 44 1.62 -14.81 8.60
CA GLY A 44 2.95 -14.42 9.04
C GLY A 44 3.72 -15.57 9.69
N ASN A 45 3.05 -16.34 10.55
CA ASN A 45 3.62 -17.54 11.17
C ASN A 45 3.95 -18.63 10.13
N SER A 46 3.10 -18.80 9.12
CA SER A 46 3.36 -19.73 8.02
C SER A 46 4.57 -19.30 7.21
N HIS A 47 4.73 -18.00 6.92
CA HIS A 47 5.90 -17.47 6.23
C HIS A 47 7.19 -17.71 7.04
N MET A 48 7.17 -17.45 8.35
CA MET A 48 8.32 -17.74 9.22
C MET A 48 8.63 -19.24 9.35
N ALA A 49 7.62 -20.11 9.17
CA ALA A 49 7.80 -21.56 9.22
C ALA A 49 8.42 -22.15 7.94
N LEU A 50 8.34 -21.47 6.79
CA LEU A 50 8.89 -21.96 5.52
C LEU A 50 10.43 -22.03 5.53
N THR A 51 11.09 -20.97 5.99
CA THR A 51 12.55 -20.88 6.04
C THR A 51 12.99 -20.15 7.29
N ARG A 52 14.07 -20.62 7.93
CA ARG A 52 14.60 -20.02 9.17
C ARG A 52 15.19 -18.62 8.99
N THR A 53 15.61 -18.27 7.78
CA THR A 53 16.15 -16.94 7.45
C THR A 53 15.04 -15.91 7.24
N ASN A 54 13.77 -16.32 7.18
CA ASN A 54 12.66 -15.43 6.89
C ASN A 54 12.44 -14.42 8.01
N LYS A 55 12.31 -13.16 7.62
CA LYS A 55 11.98 -12.04 8.52
C LYS A 55 10.55 -11.58 8.22
N LEU A 56 9.87 -11.14 9.27
CA LEU A 56 8.52 -10.59 9.21
C LEU A 56 8.53 -9.18 9.78
N ALA A 57 7.78 -8.28 9.17
CA ALA A 57 7.39 -7.01 9.77
C ALA A 57 5.89 -6.78 9.54
N VAL A 58 5.20 -6.26 10.56
CA VAL A 58 3.76 -5.98 10.50
C VAL A 58 3.53 -4.54 10.89
N ILE A 59 2.85 -3.78 10.03
CA ILE A 59 2.55 -2.36 10.20
C ILE A 59 1.04 -2.19 10.19
N ALA A 60 0.49 -1.53 11.21
CA ALA A 60 -0.88 -1.08 11.24
C ALA A 60 -0.99 0.30 10.58
N SER A 61 -1.88 0.41 9.60
CA SER A 61 -2.27 1.68 8.99
C SER A 61 -3.52 2.18 9.69
N HIS A 62 -3.38 3.20 10.54
CA HIS A 62 -4.48 3.88 11.21
C HIS A 62 -4.79 5.23 10.50
N CYS A 63 -5.90 5.88 10.85
CA CYS A 63 -6.29 7.15 10.23
C CYS A 63 -5.41 8.34 10.67
N GLN A 64 -4.80 8.26 11.85
CA GLN A 64 -3.97 9.33 12.42
C GLN A 64 -2.47 9.05 12.34
N ASP A 65 -2.06 7.78 12.42
CA ASP A 65 -0.64 7.39 12.36
C ASP A 65 -0.50 5.97 11.77
N SER A 66 0.72 5.58 11.49
CA SER A 66 1.10 4.22 11.08
C SER A 66 2.03 3.62 12.13
N HIS A 67 1.60 2.56 12.80
CA HIS A 67 2.34 1.97 13.92
C HIS A 67 2.95 0.64 13.52
N PHE A 68 4.20 0.39 13.93
CA PHE A 68 4.79 -0.94 13.81
C PHE A 68 4.18 -1.82 14.90
N LEU A 69 3.53 -2.91 14.48
CA LEU A 69 3.04 -3.96 15.37
C LEU A 69 4.15 -4.97 15.64
N TYR A 70 4.95 -5.26 14.63
CA TYR A 70 6.12 -6.11 14.72
C TYR A 70 7.20 -5.63 13.74
N PRO A 71 8.48 -5.58 14.12
CA PRO A 71 9.04 -5.83 15.45
C PRO A 71 8.67 -4.73 16.45
N SER A 72 8.36 -5.11 17.70
CA SER A 72 8.00 -4.13 18.72
C SER A 72 9.20 -3.28 19.13
N LYS A 73 9.00 -1.96 19.26
CA LYS A 73 10.01 -1.04 19.78
C LYS A 73 10.34 -1.30 21.26
N SER A 74 9.43 -1.92 22.01
CA SER A 74 9.62 -2.22 23.44
C SER A 74 10.62 -3.35 23.70
N LEU A 75 10.91 -4.19 22.71
CA LEU A 75 11.83 -5.32 22.89
C LEU A 75 13.32 -4.95 22.75
N GLY A 76 13.63 -3.77 22.20
CA GLY A 76 15.00 -3.31 21.95
C GLY A 76 15.52 -2.27 22.96
N GLY A 77 14.71 -1.85 23.93
CA GLY A 77 15.01 -0.77 24.85
C GLY A 77 14.89 -1.18 26.31
N GLY A 78 15.91 -1.82 26.86
CA GLY A 78 16.09 -2.03 28.29
C GLY A 78 15.78 -3.46 28.75
N GLY A 79 16.82 -4.17 29.17
CA GLY A 79 16.68 -5.45 29.86
C GLY A 79 15.86 -5.28 31.14
N GLY A 80 14.87 -6.16 31.36
CA GLY A 80 14.10 -6.18 32.60
C GLY A 80 12.64 -6.60 32.54
N ALA A 81 12.17 -7.29 31.50
CA ALA A 81 10.81 -7.84 31.47
C ALA A 81 10.79 -9.24 30.84
N ALA A 82 11.52 -10.15 31.46
CA ALA A 82 11.43 -11.59 31.20
C ALA A 82 10.81 -12.28 32.41
N GLU A 83 9.72 -11.75 32.95
CA GLU A 83 8.89 -12.45 33.93
C GLU A 83 7.42 -12.18 33.56
N ASP A 84 6.62 -13.25 33.51
CA ASP A 84 5.18 -13.28 33.25
C ASP A 84 4.68 -13.33 31.79
N THR A 85 5.27 -14.17 30.94
CA THR A 85 4.50 -14.76 29.81
C THR A 85 4.25 -16.23 30.10
N SER A 86 2.99 -16.55 30.42
CA SER A 86 2.48 -17.90 30.63
C SER A 86 3.05 -18.87 29.59
N SER A 87 3.83 -19.85 30.05
CA SER A 87 4.29 -20.99 29.26
C SER A 87 3.08 -21.77 28.75
N SER A 88 2.60 -21.40 27.57
CA SER A 88 1.64 -22.22 26.84
C SER A 88 2.30 -23.55 26.54
N ARG A 89 1.83 -24.62 27.20
CA ARG A 89 2.26 -26.02 27.05
C ARG A 89 1.88 -26.63 25.68
N ASP A 90 1.83 -25.81 24.63
CA ASP A 90 1.19 -26.16 23.34
C ASP A 90 2.19 -26.57 22.24
N GLY A 91 3.47 -26.77 22.56
CA GLY A 91 4.47 -27.25 21.59
C GLY A 91 4.70 -26.33 20.38
N LYS A 92 4.18 -25.10 20.40
CA LYS A 92 4.39 -24.07 19.38
C LYS A 92 5.75 -23.42 19.56
N TYR A 93 6.34 -23.02 18.43
CA TYR A 93 7.56 -22.23 18.38
C TYR A 93 7.37 -20.95 19.23
N GLU A 94 8.08 -20.85 20.37
CA GLU A 94 7.85 -19.80 21.38
C GLU A 94 7.97 -18.38 20.78
N LEU A 95 8.90 -18.20 19.84
CA LEU A 95 9.08 -16.95 19.09
C LEU A 95 7.81 -16.48 18.36
N LEU A 96 7.01 -17.40 17.82
CA LEU A 96 5.78 -17.08 17.09
C LEU A 96 4.65 -16.71 18.06
N ALA A 97 4.59 -17.39 19.22
CA ALA A 97 3.64 -17.06 20.27
C ALA A 97 3.90 -15.65 20.85
N VAL A 98 5.18 -15.32 21.08
CA VAL A 98 5.59 -13.98 21.53
C VAL A 98 5.31 -12.91 20.47
N ALA A 99 5.52 -13.21 19.18
CA ALA A 99 5.17 -12.29 18.11
C ALA A 99 3.65 -12.02 18.06
N ASN A 100 2.82 -13.07 18.19
CA ASN A 100 1.37 -12.93 18.21
C ASN A 100 0.88 -12.11 19.41
N SER A 101 1.42 -12.35 20.60
CA SER A 101 1.04 -11.57 21.80
C SER A 101 1.44 -10.10 21.66
N ALA A 102 2.64 -9.82 21.14
CA ALA A 102 3.11 -8.45 20.89
C ALA A 102 2.22 -7.72 19.87
N ILE A 103 1.85 -8.37 18.77
CA ILE A 103 0.93 -7.79 17.77
C ILE A 103 -0.43 -7.48 18.40
N ALA A 104 -0.99 -8.41 19.19
CA ALA A 104 -2.28 -8.23 19.84
C ALA A 104 -2.26 -7.09 20.88
N GLU A 105 -1.16 -6.94 21.61
CA GLU A 105 -0.98 -5.85 22.58
C GLU A 105 -0.85 -4.48 21.90
N GLU A 106 0.01 -4.37 20.88
CA GLU A 106 0.20 -3.11 20.15
C GLU A 106 -1.09 -2.65 19.46
N ILE A 107 -1.87 -3.57 18.89
CA ILE A 107 -3.18 -3.23 18.30
C ILE A 107 -4.14 -2.73 19.37
N ARG A 108 -4.17 -3.37 20.55
CA ARG A 108 -5.01 -2.93 21.66
C ARG A 108 -4.61 -1.53 22.12
N ASN A 109 -3.32 -1.23 22.14
CA ASN A 109 -2.77 0.09 22.47
C ASN A 109 -3.13 1.16 21.42
N VAL A 110 -3.09 0.81 20.13
CA VAL A 110 -3.50 1.71 19.05
C VAL A 110 -5.00 2.01 19.14
N LEU A 111 -5.83 0.98 19.33
CA LEU A 111 -7.28 1.13 19.44
C LEU A 111 -7.70 1.90 20.70
N SER A 112 -7.00 1.72 21.84
CA SER A 112 -7.31 2.44 23.08
C SER A 112 -6.92 3.93 23.04
N LYS A 113 -5.85 4.27 22.32
CA LYS A 113 -5.39 5.67 22.13
C LYS A 113 -6.22 6.44 21.10
N THR A 114 -7.15 5.78 20.42
CA THR A 114 -7.89 6.38 19.31
C THR A 114 -8.98 7.30 19.84
N GLU A 115 -8.68 8.59 19.95
CA GLU A 115 -9.69 9.65 19.98
C GLU A 115 -10.01 10.06 18.54
N VAL A 116 -11.19 9.69 18.04
CA VAL A 116 -11.64 10.10 16.69
C VAL A 116 -11.99 11.59 16.71
N ARG A 117 -10.98 12.46 16.56
CA ARG A 117 -11.17 13.88 16.27
C ARG A 117 -11.50 14.00 14.78
N GLY A 118 -12.72 14.44 14.48
CA GLY A 118 -13.43 14.28 13.21
C GLY A 118 -12.87 14.93 11.93
N ASN A 119 -11.54 15.07 11.77
CA ASN A 119 -10.94 15.69 10.58
C ASN A 119 -10.20 14.71 9.65
N SER A 120 -10.02 13.43 10.02
CA SER A 120 -9.40 12.45 9.13
C SER A 120 -10.02 11.06 9.32
N THR A 121 -10.96 10.74 8.44
CA THR A 121 -11.58 9.41 8.34
C THR A 121 -10.80 8.44 7.47
N ASP A 122 -9.76 8.95 6.80
CA ASP A 122 -9.07 8.25 5.73
C ASP A 122 -7.84 7.52 6.27
N THR A 123 -7.56 6.36 5.69
CA THR A 123 -6.42 5.53 6.06
C THR A 123 -5.13 6.10 5.49
N LEU A 124 -4.08 6.26 6.30
CA LEU A 124 -2.77 6.78 5.87
C LEU A 124 -1.90 5.70 5.21
N LEU A 125 -2.37 5.10 4.12
CA LEU A 125 -1.68 3.98 3.46
C LEU A 125 -0.32 4.39 2.91
N ALA A 126 -0.22 5.57 2.30
CA ALA A 126 1.04 6.08 1.75
C ALA A 126 2.14 6.24 2.83
N GLY A 127 1.75 6.67 4.04
CA GLY A 127 2.68 6.78 5.17
C GLY A 127 3.16 5.41 5.68
N SER A 128 2.26 4.44 5.75
CA SER A 128 2.58 3.05 6.13
C SER A 128 3.56 2.40 5.14
N LEU A 129 3.32 2.57 3.84
CA LEU A 129 4.22 2.06 2.80
C LEU A 129 5.59 2.76 2.81
N ALA A 130 5.63 4.07 3.04
CA ALA A 130 6.91 4.77 3.21
C ALA A 130 7.71 4.22 4.41
N LYS A 131 7.06 3.97 5.55
CA LYS A 131 7.68 3.33 6.72
C LYS A 131 8.17 1.91 6.40
N ALA A 132 7.40 1.14 5.62
CA ALA A 132 7.80 -0.19 5.15
C ALA A 132 9.08 -0.13 4.31
N LEU A 133 9.13 0.76 3.30
CA LEU A 133 10.31 0.93 2.46
C LEU A 133 11.54 1.39 3.25
N CYS A 134 11.37 2.33 4.18
CA CYS A 134 12.47 2.75 5.06
C CYS A 134 12.97 1.61 5.95
N TYR A 135 12.06 0.76 6.46
CA TYR A 135 12.43 -0.40 7.26
C TYR A 135 13.21 -1.42 6.42
N ILE A 136 12.73 -1.74 5.22
CA ILE A 136 13.41 -2.64 4.28
C ILE A 136 14.81 -2.12 3.96
N TYR A 137 14.94 -0.82 3.66
CA TYR A 137 16.22 -0.20 3.38
C TYR A 137 17.19 -0.26 4.57
N ARG A 138 16.68 -0.09 5.81
CA ARG A 138 17.48 -0.25 7.02
C ARG A 138 17.98 -1.69 7.18
N VAL A 139 17.08 -2.68 7.08
CA VAL A 139 17.44 -4.10 7.21
C VAL A 139 18.44 -4.51 6.12
N SER A 140 18.29 -3.98 4.90
CA SER A 140 19.25 -4.19 3.81
C SER A 140 20.63 -3.63 4.07
N LYS A 141 20.77 -2.60 4.91
CA LYS A 141 22.08 -2.08 5.31
C LYS A 141 22.68 -2.79 6.52
N GLU A 142 21.86 -3.39 7.37
CA GLU A 142 22.28 -4.10 8.58
C GLU A 142 22.79 -5.51 8.29
N LEU A 143 22.54 -6.08 7.11
CA LEU A 143 23.05 -7.40 6.73
C LEU A 143 24.52 -7.37 6.30
N ASP A 144 25.19 -8.51 6.51
CA ASP A 144 26.58 -8.73 6.14
C ASP A 144 26.78 -8.78 4.62
N VAL A 145 28.01 -8.48 4.18
CA VAL A 145 28.41 -8.46 2.76
C VAL A 145 28.31 -9.86 2.18
N GLY A 146 27.28 -10.10 1.36
CA GLY A 146 27.06 -11.38 0.65
C GLY A 146 25.63 -11.92 0.73
N GLN A 147 24.79 -11.41 1.65
CA GLN A 147 23.39 -11.83 1.74
C GLN A 147 22.49 -10.97 0.85
N GLU A 148 21.66 -11.61 0.03
CA GLU A 148 20.64 -10.94 -0.77
C GLU A 148 19.29 -10.98 -0.04
N ILE A 149 18.64 -9.82 0.08
CA ILE A 149 17.29 -9.74 0.63
C ILE A 149 16.29 -9.70 -0.50
N LYS A 150 15.41 -10.70 -0.53
CA LYS A 150 14.18 -10.63 -1.32
C LYS A 150 13.08 -10.03 -0.42
N SER A 151 12.72 -8.78 -0.69
CA SER A 151 11.68 -8.08 0.07
C SER A 151 10.36 -8.09 -0.66
N ARG A 152 9.28 -8.30 0.08
CA ARG A 152 7.90 -8.29 -0.43
C ARG A 152 7.00 -7.53 0.53
N ILE A 153 6.10 -6.73 -0.02
CA ILE A 153 5.09 -6.00 0.74
C ILE A 153 3.73 -6.60 0.43
N LEU A 154 2.97 -6.96 1.45
CA LEU A 154 1.56 -7.35 1.36
C LEU A 154 0.71 -6.25 2.00
N VAL A 155 -0.22 -5.68 1.25
CA VAL A 155 -1.17 -4.68 1.72
C VAL A 155 -2.54 -5.32 1.85
N ILE A 156 -3.11 -5.28 3.06
CA ILE A 156 -4.48 -5.69 3.33
C ILE A 156 -5.29 -4.43 3.54
N LYS A 157 -6.12 -4.12 2.54
CA LYS A 157 -6.94 -2.91 2.48
C LYS A 157 -8.39 -3.23 2.85
N ALA A 158 -8.93 -2.46 3.77
CA ALA A 158 -10.29 -2.60 4.26
C ALA A 158 -11.16 -1.42 3.86
N ALA A 159 -10.70 -0.19 4.15
CA ALA A 159 -11.42 1.03 3.89
C ALA A 159 -11.28 1.50 2.42
N GLU A 160 -12.14 2.43 2.01
CA GLU A 160 -12.10 3.05 0.68
C GLU A 160 -10.85 3.92 0.46
N ASP A 161 -10.58 4.27 -0.79
CA ASP A 161 -9.46 5.15 -1.13
C ASP A 161 -9.80 6.62 -0.98
N CYS A 162 -8.79 7.39 -0.57
CA CYS A 162 -8.86 8.84 -0.60
C CYS A 162 -8.03 9.40 -1.77
N ALA A 163 -8.69 10.15 -2.65
CA ALA A 163 -8.05 10.85 -3.78
C ALA A 163 -7.00 11.89 -3.32
N LEU A 164 -7.04 12.34 -2.05
CA LEU A 164 -6.03 13.25 -1.51
C LEU A 164 -4.64 12.62 -1.45
N GLN A 165 -4.56 11.31 -1.25
CA GLN A 165 -3.30 10.60 -1.05
C GLN A 165 -2.64 10.12 -2.35
N TYR A 166 -3.30 10.30 -3.50
CA TYR A 166 -2.85 9.77 -4.80
C TYR A 166 -1.38 10.09 -5.12
N MET A 167 -0.96 11.36 -4.98
CA MET A 167 0.42 11.76 -5.33
C MET A 167 1.46 11.09 -4.42
N ASN A 168 1.22 11.14 -3.10
CA ASN A 168 2.14 10.55 -2.13
C ASN A 168 2.21 9.04 -2.30
N PHE A 169 1.07 8.39 -2.58
CA PHE A 169 0.98 6.97 -2.83
C PHE A 169 1.76 6.57 -4.09
N MET A 170 1.57 7.28 -5.20
CA MET A 170 2.30 7.01 -6.45
C MET A 170 3.82 7.20 -6.31
N ASN A 171 4.27 8.24 -5.60
CA ASN A 171 5.69 8.46 -5.36
C ASN A 171 6.33 7.28 -4.60
N VAL A 172 5.60 6.71 -3.64
CA VAL A 172 6.05 5.56 -2.86
C VAL A 172 6.09 4.29 -3.72
N ILE A 173 5.13 4.09 -4.62
CA ILE A 173 5.13 2.95 -5.56
C ILE A 173 6.30 3.04 -6.53
N PHE A 174 6.55 4.20 -7.13
CA PHE A 174 7.70 4.37 -8.02
C PHE A 174 9.04 4.18 -7.28
N ALA A 175 9.11 4.58 -6.01
CA ALA A 175 10.26 4.28 -5.17
C ALA A 175 10.42 2.77 -4.92
N ALA A 176 9.32 2.05 -4.65
CA ALA A 176 9.31 0.60 -4.49
C ALA A 176 9.73 -0.13 -5.78
N GLN A 177 9.24 0.31 -6.94
CA GLN A 177 9.60 -0.22 -8.25
C GLN A 177 11.12 -0.05 -8.50
N LYS A 178 11.68 1.11 -8.16
CA LYS A 178 13.13 1.34 -8.28
C LYS A 178 13.96 0.44 -7.36
N GLN A 179 13.41 0.06 -6.21
CA GLN A 179 14.03 -0.91 -5.29
C GLN A 179 13.72 -2.37 -5.65
N ASN A 180 12.97 -2.62 -6.73
CA ASN A 180 12.54 -3.95 -7.17
C ASN A 180 11.78 -4.74 -6.09
N ILE A 181 10.93 -4.05 -5.32
CA ILE A 181 10.11 -4.65 -4.26
C ILE A 181 8.70 -4.89 -4.80
N LEU A 182 8.23 -6.14 -4.67
CA LEU A 182 6.88 -6.54 -5.08
C LEU A 182 5.86 -6.04 -4.06
N ILE A 183 4.78 -5.40 -4.53
CA ILE A 183 3.64 -4.99 -3.71
C ILE A 183 2.42 -5.81 -4.10
N ASP A 184 2.00 -6.68 -3.21
CA ASP A 184 0.76 -7.41 -3.35
C ASP A 184 -0.35 -6.77 -2.53
N ALA A 185 -1.57 -6.86 -3.04
CA ALA A 185 -2.73 -6.20 -2.51
C ALA A 185 -3.90 -7.17 -2.34
N CYS A 186 -4.48 -7.10 -1.17
CA CYS A 186 -5.64 -7.88 -0.77
C CYS A 186 -6.73 -6.90 -0.31
N VAL A 187 -7.82 -6.83 -1.04
CA VAL A 187 -8.92 -5.88 -0.79
C VAL A 187 -10.15 -6.62 -0.26
N LEU A 188 -10.72 -6.11 0.85
CA LEU A 188 -11.85 -6.74 1.53
C LEU A 188 -13.23 -6.32 1.01
N ASP A 189 -13.40 -5.07 0.56
CA ASP A 189 -14.74 -4.49 0.30
C ASP A 189 -14.82 -3.85 -1.09
N SER A 190 -14.35 -2.61 -1.23
CA SER A 190 -14.43 -1.82 -2.46
C SER A 190 -13.14 -1.91 -3.26
N ASP A 191 -13.26 -2.12 -4.58
CA ASP A 191 -12.10 -2.16 -5.47
C ASP A 191 -11.34 -0.84 -5.47
N SER A 192 -10.02 -0.95 -5.46
CA SER A 192 -9.10 0.18 -5.44
C SER A 192 -8.36 0.32 -6.76
N GLY A 193 -8.74 1.30 -7.58
CA GLY A 193 -8.04 1.58 -8.84
C GLY A 193 -6.58 1.98 -8.61
N LEU A 194 -6.28 2.70 -7.52
CA LEU A 194 -4.91 3.10 -7.17
C LEU A 194 -4.04 1.88 -6.84
N LEU A 195 -4.59 0.93 -6.07
CA LEU A 195 -3.85 -0.24 -5.63
C LEU A 195 -3.70 -1.26 -6.77
N GLN A 196 -4.67 -1.32 -7.70
CA GLN A 196 -4.52 -2.05 -8.96
C GLN A 196 -3.34 -1.53 -9.78
N GLN A 197 -3.23 -0.20 -9.95
CA GLN A 197 -2.07 0.44 -10.59
C GLN A 197 -0.76 0.12 -9.84
N ALA A 198 -0.78 0.12 -8.51
CA ALA A 198 0.38 -0.20 -7.70
C ALA A 198 0.91 -1.63 -7.96
N CYS A 199 0.01 -2.60 -8.02
CA CYS A 199 0.35 -3.99 -8.30
C CYS A 199 0.87 -4.16 -9.72
N ASP A 200 0.27 -3.51 -10.72
CA ASP A 200 0.75 -3.62 -12.11
C ASP A 200 2.14 -2.98 -12.29
N ILE A 201 2.39 -1.80 -11.70
CA ILE A 201 3.70 -1.12 -11.77
C ILE A 201 4.81 -1.95 -11.10
N THR A 202 4.49 -2.63 -10.00
CA THR A 202 5.47 -3.43 -9.26
C THR A 202 5.55 -4.89 -9.73
N GLY A 203 4.62 -5.34 -10.58
CA GLY A 203 4.48 -6.75 -10.97
C GLY A 203 3.93 -7.65 -9.86
N GLY A 204 3.23 -7.07 -8.88
CA GLY A 204 2.57 -7.78 -7.79
C GLY A 204 1.15 -8.26 -8.15
N LEU A 205 0.49 -8.89 -7.19
CA LEU A 205 -0.85 -9.45 -7.33
C LEU A 205 -1.88 -8.56 -6.64
N TYR A 206 -2.98 -8.31 -7.33
CA TYR A 206 -4.17 -7.68 -6.76
C TYR A 206 -5.29 -8.72 -6.68
N LEU A 207 -5.85 -8.92 -5.49
CA LEU A 207 -7.00 -9.78 -5.27
C LEU A 207 -8.08 -9.08 -4.45
N LYS A 208 -9.28 -9.03 -5.01
CA LYS A 208 -10.50 -8.75 -4.25
C LYS A 208 -11.03 -10.04 -3.65
N ILE A 209 -11.28 -10.04 -2.35
CA ILE A 209 -11.82 -11.22 -1.67
C ILE A 209 -13.33 -11.30 -1.89
N PRO A 210 -13.84 -12.41 -2.47
CA PRO A 210 -15.28 -12.60 -2.64
C PRO A 210 -15.98 -12.93 -1.31
N GLN A 211 -15.30 -13.63 -0.41
CA GLN A 211 -15.85 -14.03 0.89
C GLN A 211 -14.86 -13.76 2.02
N LYS A 212 -15.19 -12.79 2.87
CA LYS A 212 -14.33 -12.30 3.97
C LYS A 212 -13.99 -13.40 5.00
N LEU A 213 -14.91 -14.34 5.24
CA LEU A 213 -14.71 -15.49 6.15
C LEU A 213 -13.57 -16.42 5.73
N ALA A 214 -13.31 -16.55 4.43
CA ALA A 214 -12.26 -17.41 3.88
C ALA A 214 -10.94 -16.65 3.66
N LEU A 215 -10.76 -15.47 4.26
CA LEU A 215 -9.56 -14.63 4.13
C LEU A 215 -8.26 -15.44 4.28
N THR A 216 -8.15 -16.26 5.33
CA THR A 216 -6.94 -17.05 5.60
C THR A 216 -6.60 -18.01 4.46
N GLN A 217 -7.61 -18.60 3.81
CA GLN A 217 -7.39 -19.49 2.67
C GLN A 217 -6.77 -18.71 1.50
N TYR A 218 -7.30 -17.53 1.18
CA TYR A 218 -6.74 -16.69 0.11
C TYR A 218 -5.33 -16.20 0.46
N LEU A 219 -5.10 -15.80 1.72
CA LEU A 219 -3.79 -15.38 2.22
C LEU A 219 -2.74 -16.49 2.05
N LEU A 220 -3.07 -17.73 2.41
CA LEU A 220 -2.15 -18.85 2.32
C LEU A 220 -1.90 -19.32 0.88
N TRP A 221 -2.92 -19.36 0.02
CA TRP A 221 -2.74 -19.89 -1.34
C TRP A 221 -2.14 -18.88 -2.32
N VAL A 222 -2.51 -17.61 -2.22
CA VAL A 222 -2.12 -16.57 -3.19
C VAL A 222 -0.91 -15.78 -2.70
N PHE A 223 -0.87 -15.44 -1.41
CA PHE A 223 0.11 -14.47 -0.89
C PHE A 223 1.26 -15.10 -0.11
N LEU A 224 1.22 -16.39 0.22
CA LEU A 224 2.32 -17.10 0.85
C LEU A 224 3.45 -17.49 -0.11
N PRO A 225 3.19 -17.96 -1.36
CA PRO A 225 4.25 -18.46 -2.24
C PRO A 225 5.23 -17.37 -2.68
N ASP A 226 6.52 -17.71 -2.72
CA ASP A 226 7.58 -16.81 -3.17
C ASP A 226 7.44 -16.45 -4.65
N SER A 227 8.08 -15.35 -5.07
CA SER A 227 8.01 -14.83 -6.45
C SER A 227 8.31 -15.90 -7.51
N GLU A 228 9.33 -16.73 -7.28
CA GLU A 228 9.71 -17.82 -8.19
C GLU A 228 8.62 -18.90 -8.29
N GLN A 229 7.98 -19.22 -7.16
CA GLN A 229 6.94 -20.25 -7.08
C GLN A 229 5.63 -19.79 -7.74
N ARG A 230 5.37 -18.48 -7.81
CA ARG A 230 4.19 -17.92 -8.49
C ARG A 230 4.13 -18.28 -9.97
N SER A 231 5.29 -18.36 -10.63
CA SER A 231 5.36 -18.73 -12.05
C SER A 231 4.89 -20.16 -12.35
N GLN A 232 4.90 -21.03 -11.33
CA GLN A 232 4.48 -22.42 -11.42
C GLN A 232 3.02 -22.63 -11.00
N LEU A 233 2.41 -21.61 -10.38
CA LEU A 233 1.05 -21.64 -9.90
C LEU A 233 0.11 -20.97 -10.91
N VAL A 234 -1.05 -21.58 -11.12
CA VAL A 234 -2.12 -20.94 -11.90
C VAL A 234 -2.82 -19.94 -10.99
N LEU A 235 -2.35 -18.70 -11.04
CA LEU A 235 -2.91 -17.58 -10.28
C LEU A 235 -4.09 -16.94 -11.03
N PRO A 236 -4.97 -16.22 -10.32
CA PRO A 236 -6.06 -15.46 -10.94
C PRO A 236 -5.49 -14.48 -11.98
N PRO A 237 -6.18 -14.29 -13.12
CA PRO A 237 -5.71 -13.37 -14.14
C PRO A 237 -5.64 -11.94 -13.58
N PRO A 238 -4.66 -11.13 -14.02
CA PRO A 238 -4.53 -9.74 -13.58
C PRO A 238 -5.80 -8.96 -13.97
N ALA A 239 -6.29 -8.16 -13.03
CA ALA A 239 -7.44 -7.27 -13.28
C ALA A 239 -7.05 -6.19 -14.30
N HIS A 240 -7.97 -5.82 -15.19
CA HIS A 240 -7.75 -4.71 -16.11
C HIS A 240 -7.64 -3.41 -15.33
N VAL A 241 -6.51 -2.71 -15.46
CA VAL A 241 -6.21 -1.49 -14.71
C VAL A 241 -6.57 -0.26 -15.53
N ASP A 242 -7.34 0.64 -14.93
CA ASP A 242 -7.66 1.94 -15.53
C ASP A 242 -6.53 2.95 -15.27
N TYR A 243 -5.76 3.30 -16.30
CA TYR A 243 -4.65 4.28 -16.22
C TYR A 243 -5.05 5.75 -16.38
N ARG A 244 -6.33 6.08 -16.17
CA ARG A 244 -6.82 7.46 -16.33
C ARG A 244 -6.17 8.37 -15.29
N ALA A 245 -5.73 9.55 -15.73
CA ALA A 245 -5.13 10.54 -14.85
C ALA A 245 -6.22 11.29 -14.07
N ALA A 246 -5.95 11.61 -12.79
CA ALA A 246 -6.81 12.49 -12.01
C ALA A 246 -6.42 13.97 -12.24
N CYS A 247 -7.39 14.84 -12.50
CA CYS A 247 -7.11 16.26 -12.73
C CYS A 247 -6.89 17.01 -11.40
N PHE A 248 -5.93 17.92 -11.34
CA PHE A 248 -5.58 18.65 -10.10
C PHE A 248 -6.67 19.63 -9.63
N CYS A 249 -7.58 20.06 -10.52
CA CYS A 249 -8.69 20.97 -10.16
C CYS A 249 -9.75 20.28 -9.29
N HIS A 250 -10.27 19.15 -9.75
CA HIS A 250 -11.44 18.49 -9.16
C HIS A 250 -11.14 17.09 -8.60
N ARG A 251 -9.94 16.55 -8.88
CA ARG A 251 -9.51 15.19 -8.53
C ARG A 251 -10.33 14.08 -9.18
N ASN A 252 -11.02 14.41 -10.27
CA ASN A 252 -11.76 13.45 -11.08
C ASN A 252 -10.84 12.81 -12.14
N LEU A 253 -11.12 11.55 -12.45
CA LEU A 253 -10.46 10.83 -13.54
C LEU A 253 -10.89 11.42 -14.89
N ILE A 254 -9.92 11.74 -15.74
CA ILE A 254 -10.13 12.29 -17.08
C ILE A 254 -9.39 11.47 -18.14
N GLU A 255 -9.95 11.45 -19.35
CA GLU A 255 -9.33 10.82 -20.53
C GLU A 255 -8.48 11.82 -21.33
N ILE A 256 -8.95 13.07 -21.44
CA ILE A 256 -8.24 14.16 -22.11
C ILE A 256 -8.00 15.26 -21.08
N GLY A 257 -6.74 15.65 -20.91
CA GLY A 257 -6.34 16.71 -19.98
C GLY A 257 -5.29 17.63 -20.58
N TYR A 258 -5.23 18.85 -20.06
CA TYR A 258 -4.22 19.85 -20.42
C TYR A 258 -3.09 19.82 -19.41
N VAL A 259 -1.84 19.73 -19.88
CA VAL A 259 -0.66 19.67 -19.00
C VAL A 259 0.03 21.03 -18.93
N CYS A 260 0.36 21.49 -17.74
CA CYS A 260 1.20 22.67 -17.56
C CYS A 260 2.65 22.36 -17.99
N SER A 261 3.21 23.19 -18.87
CA SER A 261 4.60 23.04 -19.35
C SER A 261 5.67 23.26 -18.28
N VAL A 262 5.32 23.84 -17.13
CA VAL A 262 6.27 24.18 -16.05
C VAL A 262 6.21 23.18 -14.91
N CYS A 263 5.02 22.92 -14.36
CA CYS A 263 4.85 22.05 -13.18
C CYS A 263 4.27 20.66 -13.50
N LEU A 264 4.01 20.34 -14.77
CA LEU A 264 3.43 19.06 -15.21
C LEU A 264 2.07 18.73 -14.57
N SER A 265 1.38 19.72 -13.99
CA SER A 265 0.04 19.53 -13.45
C SER A 265 -0.97 19.32 -14.58
N ILE A 266 -1.91 18.40 -14.35
CA ILE A 266 -2.92 18.00 -15.33
C ILE A 266 -4.26 18.66 -14.97
N PHE A 267 -4.87 19.34 -15.94
CA PHE A 267 -6.12 20.07 -15.79
C PHE A 267 -7.24 19.50 -16.65
N CYS A 268 -8.46 19.51 -16.09
CA CYS A 268 -9.67 19.06 -16.76
C CYS A 268 -10.06 20.00 -17.93
N ASN A 269 -9.88 21.32 -17.76
CA ASN A 269 -10.21 22.34 -18.75
C ASN A 269 -8.99 23.23 -19.02
N PHE A 270 -8.95 23.84 -20.20
CA PHE A 270 -7.92 24.80 -20.53
C PHE A 270 -8.09 26.08 -19.70
N SER A 271 -7.05 26.47 -18.95
CA SER A 271 -6.97 27.76 -18.27
C SER A 271 -5.72 28.52 -18.71
N PRO A 272 -5.82 29.84 -18.97
CA PRO A 272 -4.68 30.66 -19.39
C PRO A 272 -3.64 30.89 -18.28
N ILE A 273 -4.01 30.61 -17.02
CA ILE A 273 -3.15 30.69 -15.85
C ILE A 273 -3.19 29.32 -15.17
N CYS A 274 -2.01 28.80 -14.82
CA CYS A 274 -1.91 27.58 -14.03
C CYS A 274 -2.31 27.85 -12.58
N THR A 275 -3.27 27.11 -12.02
CA THR A 275 -3.69 27.27 -10.62
C THR A 275 -2.66 26.77 -9.61
N THR A 276 -1.66 25.99 -10.05
CA THR A 276 -0.64 25.38 -9.17
C THR A 276 0.65 26.21 -9.09
N CYS A 277 1.11 26.74 -10.22
CA CYS A 277 2.37 27.50 -10.30
C CYS A 277 2.17 28.98 -10.69
N GLU A 278 0.91 29.42 -10.82
CA GLU A 278 0.49 30.80 -11.14
C GLU A 278 1.09 31.37 -12.43
N THR A 279 1.70 30.52 -13.25
CA THR A 279 2.34 30.94 -14.49
C THR A 279 1.28 31.21 -15.54
N ALA A 280 1.32 32.41 -16.13
CA ALA A 280 0.49 32.78 -17.27
C ALA A 280 1.07 32.18 -18.56
N PHE A 281 0.28 31.38 -19.26
CA PHE A 281 0.70 30.82 -20.54
C PHE A 281 0.64 31.91 -21.61
N LYS A 282 1.77 32.12 -22.30
CA LYS A 282 1.79 32.93 -23.53
C LYS A 282 1.14 32.12 -24.65
N ILE A 283 -0.18 32.17 -24.72
CA ILE A 283 -0.93 31.60 -25.83
C ILE A 283 -0.56 32.44 -27.05
N GLN A 284 0.26 31.88 -27.93
CA GLN A 284 0.37 32.44 -29.27
C GLN A 284 -0.97 32.19 -29.95
N LEU A 285 -1.87 33.17 -29.89
CA LEU A 285 -3.01 33.17 -30.79
C LEU A 285 -2.45 32.98 -32.20
N PRO A 286 -2.99 32.05 -33.01
CA PRO A 286 -2.64 31.98 -34.42
C PRO A 286 -2.76 33.41 -34.97
N GLN A 287 -1.64 33.99 -35.39
CA GLN A 287 -1.63 35.32 -35.95
C GLN A 287 -2.64 35.29 -37.09
N MET A 288 -3.76 35.99 -36.92
CA MET A 288 -4.75 36.16 -37.98
C MET A 288 -3.97 36.68 -39.18
N VAL A 289 -3.78 35.81 -40.17
CA VAL A 289 -3.21 36.16 -41.46
C VAL A 289 -4.07 37.31 -41.96
N LYS A 290 -3.53 38.53 -41.87
CA LYS A 290 -4.23 39.73 -42.35
C LYS A 290 -4.65 39.41 -43.78
N PRO A 291 -5.95 39.48 -44.12
CA PRO A 291 -6.38 39.19 -45.47
C PRO A 291 -5.64 40.15 -46.40
N LYS A 292 -4.80 39.59 -47.30
CA LYS A 292 -4.15 40.37 -48.35
C LYS A 292 -5.26 41.14 -49.05
N LYS A 293 -5.23 42.48 -48.97
CA LYS A 293 -6.12 43.35 -49.74
C LYS A 293 -6.08 42.89 -51.19
N LYS A 294 -7.18 42.31 -51.69
CA LYS A 294 -7.37 42.06 -53.12
C LYS A 294 -7.22 43.41 -53.81
N LYS A 295 -6.18 43.58 -54.61
CA LYS A 295 -6.11 44.70 -55.57
C LYS A 295 -7.32 44.54 -56.49
N LEU A 296 -8.22 45.52 -56.49
CA LEU A 296 -9.22 45.65 -57.53
C LEU A 296 -8.49 45.78 -58.87
N LYS A 297 -8.69 44.82 -59.78
CA LYS A 297 -8.42 45.03 -61.20
C LYS A 297 -9.55 45.91 -61.73
N MET A 298 -9.20 47.09 -62.25
CA MET A 298 -10.11 47.89 -63.06
C MET A 298 -10.42 47.13 -64.36
N PRO A 299 -11.68 47.04 -64.79
CA PRO A 299 -12.03 46.48 -66.09
C PRO A 299 -11.74 47.50 -67.20
N ALA A 300 -11.17 46.97 -68.29
CA ALA A 300 -11.04 47.46 -69.67
C ALA A 300 -10.90 48.97 -69.89
#